data_AF-A0A3A4AJJ2-F1
#
_entry.id   AF-A0A3A4AJJ2-F1
#
_cell.length_a   1.000
_cell.length_b   1.000
_cell.length_c   1.000
_cell.angle_alpha   90.00
_cell.angle_beta   90.00
_cell.angle_gamma   90.00
#
_symmetry.space_group_name_H-M   'P 1'
#
loop_
_entity.id
_entity.type
_entity.pdbx_description
1 polymer ?
#
loop_
_entity_poly.entity_id
_entity_poly.type
_entity_poly.pdbx_seq_one_letter_code
_entity_poly.pdbx_strand_id
1 'polypeptide(L)'
;MTTPTLAPVSSPPLRGHALALATLEAIRANPEEFDPAVWRDTYSKCFAGWACDLAGGRWLVVPDEDGELYLPNGGWTDDEEALGYLLADEIDPPDLVTEREGHRVVHIMDRAPLVLGLDPSSVHLSSGTRLFHRDNTPDTLARLIEAAYDGGSDA
;
A
#
# COMPACT_ATOMS: atom_id res chain seq x y z
N MET A 1 -7.20 40.84 -22.15
CA MET A 1 -7.24 39.44 -22.63
C MET A 1 -6.52 38.61 -21.59
N THR A 2 -7.26 37.89 -20.75
CA THR A 2 -6.71 37.15 -19.62
C THR A 2 -6.67 35.68 -20.00
N THR A 3 -5.48 35.10 -20.10
CA THR A 3 -5.28 33.68 -20.39
C THR A 3 -5.82 32.85 -19.23
N PRO A 4 -6.67 31.83 -19.45
CA PRO A 4 -7.10 30.97 -18.38
C PRO A 4 -5.93 30.07 -17.94
N THR A 5 -5.57 30.15 -16.66
CA THR A 5 -4.68 29.19 -15.99
C THR A 5 -5.41 27.85 -15.92
N LEU A 6 -4.92 26.86 -16.67
CA LEU A 6 -5.34 25.47 -16.52
C LEU A 6 -4.88 24.98 -15.13
N ALA A 7 -5.81 24.53 -14.32
CA ALA A 7 -5.52 23.80 -13.09
C ALA A 7 -4.66 22.56 -13.43
N PRO A 8 -3.71 22.16 -12.58
CA PRO A 8 -2.94 20.94 -12.80
C PRO A 8 -3.91 19.77 -12.91
N VAL A 9 -3.86 19.08 -14.04
CA VAL A 9 -4.59 17.82 -14.24
C VAL A 9 -3.93 16.82 -13.31
N SER A 10 -4.57 16.55 -12.17
CA SER A 10 -4.12 15.50 -11.26
C SER A 10 -4.16 14.20 -12.04
N SER A 11 -2.99 13.63 -12.34
CA SER A 11 -2.92 12.32 -12.97
C SER A 11 -3.75 11.33 -12.15
N PRO A 12 -4.51 10.43 -12.79
CA PRO A 12 -5.22 9.39 -12.05
C PRO A 12 -4.20 8.63 -11.20
N PRO A 13 -4.56 8.25 -9.95
CA PRO A 13 -3.63 7.59 -9.08
C PRO A 13 -3.18 6.27 -9.71
N LEU A 14 -1.89 5.95 -9.59
CA LEU A 14 -1.31 4.75 -10.18
C LEU A 14 -2.02 3.50 -9.63
N ARG A 15 -2.34 2.53 -10.49
CA ARG A 15 -2.99 1.26 -10.16
C ARG A 15 -2.40 0.12 -11.00
N GLY A 16 -2.67 -1.12 -10.60
CA GLY A 16 -2.33 -2.28 -11.43
C GLY A 16 -0.82 -2.53 -11.54
N HIS A 17 -0.42 -3.10 -12.68
CA HIS A 17 0.98 -3.34 -13.02
C HIS A 17 1.84 -2.06 -12.98
N ALA A 18 1.31 -0.94 -13.46
CA ALA A 18 2.02 0.33 -13.43
C ALA A 18 2.36 0.79 -12.01
N LEU A 19 1.43 0.58 -11.06
CA LEU A 19 1.70 0.83 -9.64
C LEU A 19 2.80 -0.12 -9.13
N ALA A 20 2.71 -1.41 -9.43
CA ALA A 20 3.71 -2.39 -8.99
C ALA A 20 5.14 -2.03 -9.42
N LEU A 21 5.30 -1.60 -10.68
CA LEU A 21 6.59 -1.15 -11.22
C LEU A 21 7.06 0.14 -10.53
N ALA A 22 6.18 1.13 -10.35
CA ALA A 22 6.52 2.36 -9.64
C ALA A 22 6.90 2.11 -8.17
N THR A 23 6.23 1.16 -7.51
CA THR A 23 6.56 0.70 -6.15
C THR A 23 7.97 0.12 -6.10
N LEU A 24 8.32 -0.75 -7.05
CA LEU A 24 9.68 -1.32 -7.12
C LEU A 24 10.75 -0.25 -7.39
N GLU A 25 10.47 0.71 -8.27
CA GLU A 25 11.38 1.83 -8.53
C GLU A 25 11.59 2.70 -7.28
N ALA A 26 10.52 3.01 -6.55
CA ALA A 26 10.61 3.78 -5.31
C ALA A 26 11.44 3.06 -4.23
N ILE A 27 11.25 1.74 -4.09
CA ILE A 27 12.06 0.90 -3.19
C ILE A 27 13.54 0.89 -3.61
N ARG A 28 13.83 0.79 -4.90
CA ARG A 28 15.22 0.82 -5.41
C ARG A 28 15.89 2.18 -5.21
N ALA A 29 15.11 3.25 -5.23
CA ALA A 29 15.60 4.60 -4.97
C ALA A 29 15.89 4.85 -3.48
N ASN A 30 15.19 4.14 -2.57
CA ASN A 30 15.30 4.31 -1.11
C ASN A 30 15.44 2.94 -0.41
N PRO A 31 16.52 2.18 -0.66
CA PRO A 31 16.66 0.81 -0.15
C PRO A 31 16.68 0.70 1.38
N GLU A 32 17.09 1.75 2.08
CA GLU A 32 17.10 1.85 3.55
C GLU A 32 15.70 1.98 4.17
N GLU A 33 14.72 2.43 3.40
CA GLU A 33 13.31 2.58 3.82
C GLU A 33 12.47 1.33 3.46
N PHE A 34 13.10 0.28 2.95
CA PHE A 34 12.43 -0.97 2.59
C PHE A 34 12.76 -2.07 3.60
N ASP A 35 11.75 -2.46 4.38
CA ASP A 35 11.78 -3.66 5.20
C ASP A 35 10.59 -4.57 4.83
N PRO A 36 10.82 -5.71 4.16
CA PRO A 36 9.75 -6.63 3.81
C PRO A 36 9.08 -7.28 5.04
N ALA A 37 9.70 -7.27 6.21
CA ALA A 37 9.19 -7.87 7.44
C ALA A 37 8.31 -6.93 8.28
N VAL A 38 8.28 -5.64 7.98
CA VAL A 38 7.55 -4.61 8.73
C VAL A 38 6.48 -3.98 7.84
N TRP A 39 5.24 -3.90 8.31
CA TRP A 39 4.14 -3.39 7.47
C TRP A 39 4.41 -1.93 7.12
N ARG A 40 4.72 -1.18 8.18
CA ARG A 40 5.27 0.16 8.18
C ARG A 40 5.70 0.49 9.60
N ASP A 41 6.81 1.18 9.76
CA ASP A 41 7.17 1.91 10.97
C ASP A 41 7.50 3.38 10.59
N THR A 42 8.13 4.13 11.49
CA THR A 42 8.51 5.53 11.24
C THR A 42 9.49 5.69 10.08
N TYR A 43 10.30 4.68 9.77
CA TYR A 43 11.45 4.75 8.87
C TYR A 43 11.36 3.84 7.65
N SER A 44 10.56 2.78 7.73
CA SER A 44 10.55 1.70 6.76
C SER A 44 9.14 1.17 6.50
N LYS A 45 8.96 0.51 5.36
CA LYS A 45 7.71 -0.16 5.01
C LYS A 45 7.95 -1.30 4.03
N CYS A 46 7.09 -2.31 4.10
CA CYS A 46 7.11 -3.41 3.14
C CYS A 46 6.58 -2.98 1.77
N PHE A 47 6.62 -3.90 0.80
CA PHE A 47 6.12 -3.65 -0.56
C PHE A 47 4.64 -3.21 -0.58
N ALA A 48 3.82 -3.80 0.30
CA ALA A 48 2.41 -3.41 0.44
C ALA A 48 2.28 -1.97 0.96
N GLY A 49 3.13 -1.57 1.91
CA GLY A 49 3.24 -0.19 2.42
C GLY A 49 3.55 0.81 1.32
N TRP A 50 4.60 0.55 0.56
CA TRP A 50 4.99 1.39 -0.58
C TRP A 50 3.87 1.48 -1.62
N ALA A 51 3.22 0.36 -1.97
CA ALA A 51 2.16 0.35 -2.96
C ALA A 51 0.94 1.18 -2.50
N CYS A 52 0.52 1.04 -1.25
CA CYS A 52 -0.59 1.79 -0.69
C CYS A 52 -0.29 3.29 -0.59
N ASP A 53 0.93 3.69 -0.20
CA ASP A 53 1.35 5.10 -0.18
C ASP A 53 1.29 5.73 -1.57
N LEU A 54 1.92 5.10 -2.56
CA LEU A 54 1.93 5.58 -3.95
C LEU A 54 0.54 5.58 -4.58
N ALA A 55 -0.35 4.71 -4.10
CA ALA A 55 -1.74 4.67 -4.51
C ALA A 55 -2.59 5.82 -3.91
N GLY A 56 -2.03 6.63 -3.01
CA GLY A 56 -2.73 7.71 -2.29
C GLY A 56 -3.51 7.23 -1.06
N GLY A 57 -3.10 6.10 -0.46
CA GLY A 57 -3.70 5.54 0.74
C GLY A 57 -3.60 6.51 1.93
N ARG A 58 -4.64 6.53 2.76
CA ARG A 58 -4.66 7.29 4.01
C ARG A 58 -4.54 6.33 5.16
N TRP A 59 -3.48 6.42 5.95
CA TRP A 59 -3.25 5.54 7.09
C TRP A 59 -4.15 5.89 8.27
N LEU A 60 -4.49 4.88 9.08
CA LEU A 60 -5.22 5.10 10.33
C LEU A 60 -4.38 5.94 11.30
N VAL A 61 -3.10 5.59 11.45
CA VAL A 61 -2.17 6.32 12.31
C VAL A 61 -1.00 6.89 11.52
N VAL A 62 -0.47 8.02 11.99
CA VAL A 62 0.78 8.60 11.50
C VAL A 62 1.75 8.69 12.68
N PRO A 63 2.94 8.08 12.59
CA PRO A 63 3.98 8.28 13.60
C PRO A 63 4.52 9.70 13.50
N ASP A 64 4.79 10.33 14.64
CA ASP A 64 5.55 11.58 14.70
C ASP A 64 7.07 11.33 14.72
N GLU A 65 7.85 12.38 14.96
CA GLU A 65 9.33 12.30 15.01
C GLU A 65 9.85 11.43 16.16
N ASP A 66 9.07 11.28 17.23
CA ASP A 66 9.39 10.46 18.40
C ASP A 66 8.83 9.02 18.26
N GLY A 67 8.09 8.75 17.19
CA GLY A 67 7.43 7.47 16.91
C GLY A 67 6.09 7.29 17.60
N GLU A 68 5.53 8.34 18.20
CA GLU A 68 4.21 8.31 18.80
C GLU A 68 3.13 8.28 17.71
N LEU A 69 2.11 7.43 17.90
CA LEU A 69 1.08 7.19 16.89
C LEU A 69 -0.14 8.09 17.14
N TYR A 70 -0.51 8.87 16.12
CA TYR A 70 -1.66 9.76 16.18
C TYR A 70 -2.74 9.37 15.17
N LEU A 71 -3.98 9.30 15.67
CA LEU A 71 -5.20 9.10 14.88
C LEU A 71 -5.57 10.36 14.07
N PRO A 72 -6.46 10.26 13.08
CA PRO A 72 -6.82 11.40 12.21
C PRO A 72 -7.53 12.53 12.96
N ASN A 73 -8.09 12.25 14.15
CA ASN A 73 -8.71 13.24 15.03
C ASN A 73 -7.71 13.91 15.99
N GLY A 74 -6.41 13.57 15.90
CA GLY A 74 -5.35 14.06 16.79
C GLY A 74 -5.23 13.32 18.12
N GLY A 75 -6.01 12.25 18.34
CA GLY A 75 -5.88 11.39 19.51
C GLY A 75 -4.62 10.53 19.43
N TRP A 76 -3.89 10.44 20.53
CA TRP A 76 -2.75 9.53 20.68
C TRP A 76 -3.23 8.09 20.89
N THR A 77 -2.48 7.11 20.39
CA THR A 77 -2.69 5.69 20.64
C THR A 77 -1.36 4.96 20.80
N ASP A 78 -1.34 3.91 21.64
CA ASP A 78 -0.23 2.96 21.79
C ASP A 78 -0.43 1.68 20.98
N ASP A 79 -1.47 1.63 20.14
CA ASP A 79 -1.79 0.47 19.32
C ASP A 79 -0.88 0.37 18.09
N GLU A 80 0.26 -0.31 18.24
CA GLU A 80 1.22 -0.52 17.16
C GLU A 80 0.63 -1.29 15.96
N GLU A 81 -0.37 -2.17 16.19
CA GLU A 81 -1.03 -2.86 15.08
C GLU A 81 -1.78 -1.89 14.15
N ALA A 82 -2.15 -0.70 14.63
CA ALA A 82 -2.79 0.34 13.84
C ALA A 82 -1.91 0.81 12.65
N LEU A 83 -0.59 0.60 12.71
CA LEU A 83 0.33 0.87 11.61
C LEU A 83 0.02 0.06 10.34
N GLY A 84 -0.64 -1.09 10.49
CA GLY A 84 -1.07 -1.95 9.39
C GLY A 84 -2.41 -1.57 8.75
N TYR A 85 -3.07 -0.51 9.19
CA TYR A 85 -4.42 -0.16 8.75
C TYR A 85 -4.47 1.16 7.97
N LEU A 86 -5.30 1.15 6.93
CA LEU A 86 -5.68 2.33 6.16
C LEU A 86 -7.14 2.69 6.45
N LEU A 87 -7.45 3.98 6.42
CA LEU A 87 -8.83 4.47 6.38
C LEU A 87 -9.51 3.93 5.13
N ALA A 88 -10.64 3.25 5.34
CA ALA A 88 -11.38 2.64 4.26
C ALA A 88 -11.88 3.71 3.26
N ASP A 89 -11.96 3.34 1.99
CA ASP A 89 -12.50 4.18 0.92
C ASP A 89 -13.44 3.37 0.00
N GLU A 90 -13.83 3.96 -1.13
CA GLU A 90 -14.81 3.37 -2.04
C GLU A 90 -14.30 2.14 -2.79
N ILE A 91 -12.98 1.91 -2.85
CA ILE A 91 -12.44 0.72 -3.54
C ILE A 91 -12.44 -0.52 -2.65
N ASP A 92 -12.68 -0.37 -1.34
CA ASP A 92 -12.70 -1.50 -0.42
C ASP A 92 -14.01 -2.26 -0.46
N PRO A 93 -13.96 -3.58 -0.68
CA PRO A 93 -15.09 -4.46 -0.44
C PRO A 93 -15.59 -4.34 1.00
N PRO A 94 -16.92 -4.21 1.24
CA PRO A 94 -17.46 -4.04 2.59
C PRO A 94 -17.10 -5.16 3.58
N ASP A 95 -16.84 -6.37 3.09
CA ASP A 95 -16.41 -7.54 3.86
C ASP A 95 -14.94 -7.50 4.31
N LEU A 96 -14.11 -6.67 3.69
CA LEU A 96 -12.73 -6.41 4.10
C LEU A 96 -12.61 -5.18 5.01
N VAL A 97 -13.70 -4.42 5.19
CA VAL A 97 -13.73 -3.24 6.05
C VAL A 97 -14.15 -3.61 7.47
N THR A 98 -13.36 -3.18 8.44
CA THR A 98 -13.64 -3.33 9.88
C THR A 98 -13.65 -1.97 10.58
N GLU A 99 -13.92 -1.95 11.88
CA GLU A 99 -13.85 -0.74 12.72
C GLU A 99 -12.69 -0.85 13.71
N ARG A 100 -11.86 0.18 13.80
CA ARG A 100 -10.75 0.31 14.76
C ARG A 100 -10.64 1.76 15.21
N GLU A 101 -10.53 2.00 16.51
CA GLU A 101 -10.47 3.36 17.09
C GLU A 101 -11.61 4.30 16.62
N GLY A 102 -12.79 3.75 16.36
CA GLY A 102 -13.95 4.52 15.84
C GLY A 102 -13.85 4.90 14.36
N HIS A 103 -12.89 4.34 13.62
CA HIS A 103 -12.71 4.56 12.19
C HIS A 103 -12.98 3.29 11.39
N ARG A 104 -13.60 3.45 10.21
CA ARG A 104 -13.69 2.38 9.21
C ARG A 104 -12.33 2.19 8.56
N VAL A 105 -11.80 0.99 8.63
CA VAL A 105 -10.44 0.67 8.18
C VAL A 105 -10.38 -0.63 7.39
N VAL A 106 -9.32 -0.75 6.61
CA VAL A 106 -8.95 -1.96 5.88
C VAL A 106 -7.50 -2.29 6.21
N HIS A 107 -7.20 -3.58 6.41
CA HIS A 107 -5.83 -4.00 6.67
C HIS A 107 -5.01 -3.92 5.37
N ILE A 108 -3.74 -3.55 5.49
CA ILE A 108 -2.86 -3.31 4.35
C ILE A 108 -2.74 -4.53 3.41
N MET A 109 -2.75 -5.73 3.96
CA MET A 109 -2.65 -6.97 3.20
C MET A 109 -3.88 -7.24 2.32
N ASP A 110 -5.01 -6.63 2.66
CA ASP A 110 -6.25 -6.70 1.87
C ASP A 110 -6.30 -5.56 0.84
N ARG A 111 -5.85 -4.35 1.24
CA ARG A 111 -5.84 -3.17 0.36
C ARG A 111 -4.79 -3.25 -0.76
N ALA A 112 -3.59 -3.74 -0.46
CA ALA A 112 -2.48 -3.75 -1.42
C ALA A 112 -2.81 -4.56 -2.70
N PRO A 113 -3.36 -5.78 -2.63
CA PRO A 113 -3.83 -6.51 -3.81
C PRO A 113 -4.78 -5.68 -4.67
N LEU A 114 -5.78 -5.02 -4.06
CA LEU A 114 -6.79 -4.24 -4.77
C LEU A 114 -6.18 -3.08 -5.57
N VAL A 115 -5.28 -2.30 -4.96
CA VAL A 115 -4.64 -1.16 -5.66
C VAL A 115 -3.66 -1.65 -6.74
N LEU A 116 -3.07 -2.82 -6.55
CA LEU A 116 -2.25 -3.52 -7.54
C LEU A 116 -3.10 -4.25 -8.60
N GLY A 117 -4.43 -4.18 -8.55
CA GLY A 117 -5.29 -4.86 -9.53
C GLY A 117 -5.15 -6.39 -9.51
N LEU A 118 -4.74 -6.94 -8.36
CA LEU A 118 -4.66 -8.38 -8.10
C LEU A 118 -5.94 -8.82 -7.38
N ASP A 119 -6.44 -10.01 -7.70
CA ASP A 119 -7.62 -10.58 -7.03
C ASP A 119 -7.24 -11.00 -5.60
N PRO A 120 -7.75 -10.34 -4.52
CA PRO A 120 -7.42 -10.65 -3.13
C PRO A 120 -7.80 -12.08 -2.71
N SER A 121 -8.72 -12.72 -3.43
CA SER A 121 -9.20 -14.08 -3.18
C SER A 121 -8.44 -15.17 -3.93
N SER A 122 -7.59 -14.78 -4.89
CA SER A 122 -6.81 -15.74 -5.67
C SER A 122 -5.88 -16.54 -4.76
N VAL A 123 -5.74 -17.84 -5.03
CA VAL A 123 -4.83 -18.79 -4.32
C VAL A 123 -3.37 -18.36 -4.31
N HIS A 124 -3.01 -17.31 -5.05
CA HIS A 124 -1.74 -16.62 -4.91
C HIS A 124 -1.61 -15.79 -3.62
N LEU A 125 -2.68 -15.64 -2.80
CA LEU A 125 -2.74 -14.78 -1.62
C LEU A 125 -3.04 -15.48 -0.29
N SER A 126 -3.47 -16.76 -0.30
CA SER A 126 -3.59 -17.53 0.94
C SER A 126 -2.19 -17.84 1.48
N SER A 127 -1.80 -17.15 2.56
CA SER A 127 -0.53 -17.30 3.28
C SER A 127 0.71 -16.79 2.53
N GLY A 128 0.75 -15.49 2.26
CA GLY A 128 1.93 -14.85 1.68
C GLY A 128 1.99 -15.04 0.17
N THR A 129 1.45 -14.08 -0.57
CA THR A 129 1.96 -13.84 -1.92
C THR A 129 3.46 -13.78 -1.83
N ARG A 130 4.14 -14.36 -2.81
CA ARG A 130 5.56 -14.10 -2.93
C ARG A 130 5.85 -12.61 -2.95
N LEU A 131 4.94 -11.73 -3.44
CA LEU A 131 5.11 -10.27 -3.46
C LEU A 131 5.10 -9.57 -2.09
N PHE A 132 4.34 -10.09 -1.12
CA PHE A 132 4.27 -9.52 0.24
C PHE A 132 5.03 -10.37 1.26
N HIS A 133 5.86 -11.31 0.79
CA HIS A 133 6.65 -12.16 1.67
C HIS A 133 7.79 -11.37 2.32
N ARG A 134 8.04 -11.65 3.61
CA ARG A 134 9.07 -10.99 4.42
C ARG A 134 10.52 -11.22 3.98
N ASP A 135 10.75 -12.12 3.03
CA ASP A 135 12.10 -12.47 2.53
C ASP A 135 12.38 -11.82 1.16
N ASN A 136 11.52 -10.92 0.73
CA ASN A 136 11.66 -10.28 -0.57
C ASN A 136 12.80 -9.27 -0.60
N THR A 137 13.64 -9.42 -1.61
CA THR A 137 14.57 -8.38 -2.06
C THR A 137 13.98 -7.62 -3.25
N PRO A 138 14.49 -6.43 -3.60
CA PRO A 138 14.09 -5.74 -4.83
C PRO A 138 14.22 -6.60 -6.09
N ASP A 139 15.24 -7.45 -6.18
CA ASP A 139 15.42 -8.37 -7.32
C ASP A 139 14.41 -9.52 -7.32
N THR A 140 13.98 -9.97 -6.15
CA THR A 140 12.92 -10.97 -6.03
C THR A 140 11.58 -10.35 -6.41
N LEU A 141 11.29 -9.14 -5.93
CA LEU A 141 10.10 -8.38 -6.32
C LEU A 141 10.02 -8.18 -7.83
N ALA A 142 11.11 -7.79 -8.50
CA ALA A 142 11.13 -7.62 -9.96
C ALA A 142 10.63 -8.88 -10.69
N ARG A 143 11.16 -10.05 -10.34
CA ARG A 143 10.75 -11.33 -10.96
C ARG A 143 9.30 -11.70 -10.65
N LEU A 144 8.83 -11.33 -9.47
CA LEU A 144 7.48 -11.67 -9.01
C LEU A 144 6.41 -10.75 -9.59
N ILE A 145 6.75 -9.48 -9.83
CA ILE A 145 5.88 -8.53 -10.53
C ILE A 145 5.62 -9.05 -11.93
N GLU A 146 6.66 -9.35 -12.72
CA GLU A 146 6.49 -9.91 -14.06
C GLU A 146 5.61 -11.16 -14.04
N ALA A 147 5.91 -12.13 -13.15
CA ALA A 147 5.11 -13.35 -13.03
C ALA A 147 3.64 -13.11 -12.64
N ALA A 148 3.34 -12.07 -11.87
CA ALA A 148 1.98 -11.74 -11.44
C ALA A 148 1.12 -11.16 -12.58
N TYR A 149 1.74 -10.52 -13.58
CA TYR A 149 1.03 -9.86 -14.68
C TYR A 149 1.18 -10.57 -16.03
N ASP A 150 2.17 -11.43 -16.20
CA ASP A 150 2.37 -12.25 -17.41
C ASP A 150 1.36 -13.40 -17.53
N GLY A 151 0.66 -13.75 -16.45
CA GLY A 151 -0.40 -14.79 -16.41
C GLY A 151 -1.68 -14.47 -17.20
N GLY A 152 -1.64 -13.47 -18.08
CA GLY A 152 -2.75 -12.98 -18.91
C GLY A 152 -2.51 -13.04 -20.42
N SER A 153 -1.67 -13.96 -20.91
CA SER A 153 -1.67 -14.38 -22.33
C SER A 153 -1.99 -15.86 -22.48
N ASP A 154 -3.15 -16.25 -21.99
CA ASP A 154 -3.92 -17.34 -22.61
C ASP A 154 -5.04 -16.69 -23.44
N ALA A 155 -4.70 -16.34 -24.67
CA ALA A 155 -5.64 -16.09 -25.77
C ALA A 155 -5.73 -17.34 -26.65
#